data_AF-A0A2D9TE06-F1
#
_entry.id   AF-A0A2D9TE06-F1
#
_cell.length_a   1.000
_cell.length_b   1.000
_cell.length_c   1.000
_cell.angle_alpha   90.00
_cell.angle_beta   90.00
_cell.angle_gamma   90.00
#
_symmetry.space_group_name_H-M   'P 1'
#
loop_
_entity.id
_entity.type
_entity.pdbx_description
1 polymer ?
#
loop_
_entity_poly.entity_id
_entity_poly.type
_entity_poly.pdbx_seq_one_letter_code
_entity_poly.pdbx_strand_id
1 'polypeptide(L)'
;MSALRKVLAFAILAGCAASEHSIVLGLRTTYEPGSEFDSIEVTVNPESIQATPLRYSAEGYVEAIVGEQVAILQGVLGTKVRVKMALLLGEETIVERTATLELRSTQTYYTFHFASGRPIDAVVDAGIDTVAEVEPIQTRFVCPIINGRDEGRPSGNDTHRRFNLSATDRGAPVILGAELNLLFGDSRAVAVLWDDGDDPDTVGHIPMSRVIANPEALCAELDFYVTADIPSIAAGPTREIERDFQSAHLTAPDGETLADYLDWPVGPLRTLYAAHAGSGEVPSGAVPAGPEAQDAYVFWAARSGRPEPGPMRSSFVAHWGGAPFLTHRILYRLDDVDGSRPLGGHFIHTAPLLKDDYVYVYGTGTGGLPGTEGIHLARVPAGAIGSRADFELYDPDRNLWFRADTVDEESRRGITASVSHTEGVVELGAQFVEDVGLFVLMYRSYPSDLGRPSTIEVAVAAQPEGPWQRAVVANPDGDSFAERHCCRFGVCEGEQFVDCNAGGIAFAALALPLVQTTPLPDGSCELSIPFLLSVLEPRNVVLLETRVRIHKG
;
A
#
# COMPACT_ATOMS: atom_id res chain seq x y z
N MET A 1 -32.27 3.64 -54.17
CA MET A 1 -32.77 2.71 -55.20
C MET A 1 -31.84 1.50 -55.26
N SER A 2 -32.45 0.32 -55.39
CA SER A 2 -31.89 -1.04 -55.54
C SER A 2 -30.90 -1.55 -54.49
N ALA A 3 -31.47 -2.22 -53.49
CA ALA A 3 -30.87 -3.35 -52.82
C ALA A 3 -30.61 -4.48 -53.82
N LEU A 4 -29.48 -5.18 -53.66
CA LEU A 4 -29.27 -6.50 -54.25
C LEU A 4 -29.29 -7.54 -53.13
N ARG A 5 -30.41 -8.25 -53.01
CA ARG A 5 -30.52 -9.53 -52.30
C ARG A 5 -30.18 -10.65 -53.28
N LYS A 6 -29.39 -11.63 -52.84
CA LYS A 6 -29.48 -13.01 -53.33
C LYS A 6 -29.44 -13.97 -52.15
N VAL A 7 -30.40 -14.89 -52.16
CA VAL A 7 -30.64 -15.98 -51.20
C VAL A 7 -30.26 -17.29 -51.90
N LEU A 8 -29.76 -18.29 -51.17
CA LEU A 8 -29.87 -19.69 -51.57
C LEU A 8 -29.93 -20.62 -50.34
N ALA A 9 -30.81 -21.62 -50.39
CA ALA A 9 -31.12 -22.61 -49.34
C ALA A 9 -30.75 -24.04 -49.78
N PHE A 10 -30.59 -25.00 -48.84
CA PHE A 10 -31.20 -26.37 -48.81
C PHE A 10 -30.63 -27.36 -47.74
N ALA A 11 -31.56 -28.00 -47.00
CA ALA A 11 -31.76 -29.37 -46.44
C ALA A 11 -30.69 -30.25 -45.70
N ILE A 12 -31.21 -31.09 -44.78
CA ILE A 12 -30.61 -31.91 -43.68
C ILE A 12 -30.46 -33.41 -44.01
N LEU A 13 -29.48 -34.12 -43.39
CA LEU A 13 -29.58 -35.52 -42.88
C LEU A 13 -28.51 -35.85 -41.80
N ALA A 14 -28.78 -36.86 -40.96
CA ALA A 14 -28.38 -37.02 -39.54
C ALA A 14 -27.12 -37.89 -39.22
N GLY A 15 -26.65 -37.83 -37.95
CA GLY A 15 -25.75 -38.84 -37.32
C GLY A 15 -25.23 -38.47 -35.91
N CYS A 16 -25.34 -39.37 -34.92
CA CYS A 16 -24.92 -39.23 -33.51
C CYS A 16 -23.44 -39.61 -33.27
N ALA A 17 -22.74 -38.95 -32.31
CA ALA A 17 -21.91 -39.54 -31.23
C ALA A 17 -21.05 -38.48 -30.49
N ALA A 18 -20.62 -38.81 -29.27
CA ALA A 18 -20.07 -37.95 -28.23
C ALA A 18 -18.55 -37.62 -28.34
N SER A 19 -18.20 -36.39 -27.94
CA SER A 19 -16.99 -35.91 -27.23
C SER A 19 -17.03 -34.36 -27.25
N GLU A 20 -16.02 -33.65 -26.77
CA GLU A 20 -15.96 -32.17 -26.74
C GLU A 20 -15.85 -31.57 -28.16
N HIS A 21 -16.60 -30.51 -28.49
CA HIS A 21 -16.61 -29.90 -29.82
C HIS A 21 -16.80 -28.37 -29.79
N SER A 22 -16.20 -27.67 -30.77
CA SER A 22 -16.14 -26.20 -30.93
C SER A 22 -16.71 -25.70 -32.28
N ILE A 23 -17.09 -24.41 -32.36
CA ILE A 23 -17.79 -23.74 -33.49
C ILE A 23 -17.14 -22.36 -33.76
N VAL A 24 -16.96 -21.97 -35.04
CA VAL A 24 -16.36 -20.67 -35.46
C VAL A 24 -17.35 -19.82 -36.27
N LEU A 25 -17.52 -18.54 -35.90
CA LEU A 25 -18.17 -17.50 -36.71
C LEU A 25 -17.46 -16.16 -36.50
N GLY A 26 -16.94 -15.56 -37.58
CA GLY A 26 -16.25 -14.27 -37.55
C GLY A 26 -17.09 -13.14 -38.15
N LEU A 27 -17.02 -11.95 -37.54
CA LEU A 27 -17.49 -10.70 -38.12
C LEU A 27 -16.33 -9.69 -38.15
N ARG A 28 -16.15 -9.07 -39.32
CA ARG A 28 -15.12 -8.07 -39.60
C ARG A 28 -15.76 -6.69 -39.52
N THR A 29 -15.25 -5.80 -38.68
CA THR A 29 -15.58 -4.38 -38.74
C THR A 29 -14.33 -3.59 -39.12
N THR A 30 -14.48 -2.65 -40.05
CA THR A 30 -13.44 -1.70 -40.46
C THR A 30 -13.55 -0.46 -39.58
N TYR A 31 -12.46 -0.10 -38.90
CA TYR A 31 -12.33 1.12 -38.12
C TYR A 31 -11.61 2.19 -38.96
N GLU A 32 -12.17 3.40 -39.06
CA GLU A 32 -11.51 4.57 -39.63
C GLU A 32 -11.18 5.58 -38.51
N PRO A 33 -9.90 5.91 -38.28
CA PRO A 33 -9.50 6.86 -37.24
C PRO A 33 -10.08 8.27 -37.50
N GLY A 34 -10.77 8.84 -36.50
CA GLY A 34 -11.23 10.23 -36.50
C GLY A 34 -12.75 10.46 -36.56
N SER A 35 -13.58 9.46 -36.29
CA SER A 35 -15.04 9.61 -36.20
C SER A 35 -15.53 9.62 -34.74
N GLU A 36 -16.22 10.70 -34.34
CA GLU A 36 -16.98 10.77 -33.08
C GLU A 36 -18.29 9.99 -33.24
N PHE A 37 -18.60 9.08 -32.31
CA PHE A 37 -19.88 8.37 -32.23
C PHE A 37 -20.55 8.70 -30.89
N ASP A 38 -21.72 9.34 -30.93
CA ASP A 38 -22.45 9.77 -29.72
C ASP A 38 -23.37 8.70 -29.11
N SER A 39 -23.53 7.52 -29.72
CA SER A 39 -24.09 6.30 -29.07
C SER A 39 -24.17 5.12 -30.05
N ILE A 40 -24.10 3.89 -29.51
CA ILE A 40 -24.48 2.65 -30.20
C ILE A 40 -25.66 2.03 -29.43
N GLU A 41 -26.84 2.00 -30.04
CA GLU A 41 -28.00 1.30 -29.50
C GLU A 41 -28.13 -0.08 -30.17
N VAL A 42 -28.06 -1.16 -29.38
CA VAL A 42 -28.20 -2.53 -29.89
C VAL A 42 -29.57 -3.07 -29.51
N THR A 43 -30.48 -3.15 -30.48
CA THR A 43 -31.75 -3.88 -30.33
C THR A 43 -31.60 -5.31 -30.88
N VAL A 44 -31.79 -6.32 -30.04
CA VAL A 44 -31.76 -7.73 -30.48
C VAL A 44 -33.19 -8.21 -30.75
N ASN A 45 -33.46 -8.65 -31.99
CA ASN A 45 -34.74 -9.23 -32.40
C ASN A 45 -34.67 -10.77 -32.37
N PRO A 46 -35.61 -11.52 -31.77
CA PRO A 46 -35.44 -12.96 -31.50
C PRO A 46 -35.64 -13.90 -32.71
N GLU A 47 -36.04 -13.42 -33.89
CA GLU A 47 -36.59 -14.28 -34.96
C GLU A 47 -35.68 -14.62 -36.15
N SER A 48 -34.36 -14.34 -36.11
CA SER A 48 -33.48 -14.60 -37.26
C SER A 48 -32.17 -15.31 -36.94
N ILE A 49 -32.24 -16.49 -36.30
CA ILE A 49 -31.11 -17.44 -36.28
C ILE A 49 -31.49 -18.66 -37.15
N GLN A 50 -31.06 -18.64 -38.42
CA GLN A 50 -30.99 -19.85 -39.25
C GLN A 50 -29.59 -20.46 -39.12
N ALA A 51 -29.53 -21.70 -38.64
CA ALA A 51 -28.30 -22.46 -38.43
C ALA A 51 -27.72 -22.97 -39.77
N THR A 52 -26.46 -22.64 -40.05
CA THR A 52 -25.64 -23.21 -41.13
C THR A 52 -24.97 -24.51 -40.63
N PRO A 53 -24.85 -25.59 -41.43
CA PRO A 53 -24.32 -26.86 -40.95
C PRO A 53 -22.80 -26.83 -40.80
N LEU A 54 -22.34 -27.24 -39.62
CA LEU A 54 -20.94 -27.31 -39.23
C LEU A 54 -20.24 -28.54 -39.83
N ARG A 55 -19.05 -28.34 -40.40
CA ARG A 55 -18.08 -29.42 -40.65
C ARG A 55 -17.08 -29.45 -39.51
N TYR A 56 -16.82 -30.63 -38.99
CA TYR A 56 -15.86 -30.89 -37.91
C TYR A 56 -14.42 -30.99 -38.44
N SER A 57 -13.49 -30.30 -37.79
CA SER A 57 -12.07 -30.66 -37.77
C SER A 57 -11.45 -30.32 -36.41
N ALA A 58 -10.45 -31.12 -36.03
CA ALA A 58 -9.75 -31.10 -34.76
C ALA A 58 -9.01 -29.76 -34.53
N GLU A 59 -8.91 -29.39 -33.25
CA GLU A 59 -8.17 -28.24 -32.70
C GLU A 59 -8.98 -26.93 -32.70
N GLY A 60 -9.32 -26.41 -31.50
CA GLY A 60 -10.09 -25.16 -31.42
C GLY A 60 -10.27 -24.57 -30.01
N TYR A 61 -9.83 -23.33 -29.87
CA TYR A 61 -10.00 -22.36 -28.79
C TYR A 61 -11.23 -21.46 -29.07
N VAL A 62 -11.67 -20.67 -28.09
CA VAL A 62 -12.68 -19.60 -28.28
C VAL A 62 -11.96 -18.25 -28.22
N GLU A 63 -12.14 -17.43 -29.27
CA GLU A 63 -11.67 -16.05 -29.33
C GLU A 63 -12.89 -15.14 -29.30
N ALA A 64 -12.98 -14.28 -28.28
CA ALA A 64 -13.99 -13.24 -28.17
C ALA A 64 -13.27 -11.89 -28.08
N ILE A 65 -13.50 -11.03 -29.07
CA ILE A 65 -13.05 -9.64 -29.08
C ILE A 65 -14.16 -8.81 -28.45
N VAL A 66 -13.88 -8.15 -27.33
CA VAL A 66 -14.88 -7.36 -26.60
C VAL A 66 -14.30 -5.97 -26.29
N GLY A 67 -14.83 -4.94 -26.97
CA GLY A 67 -15.15 -3.67 -26.29
C GLY A 67 -16.54 -3.82 -25.66
N GLU A 68 -16.88 -3.01 -24.64
CA GLU A 68 -18.07 -3.13 -23.78
C GLU A 68 -19.28 -3.88 -24.41
N GLN A 69 -19.36 -5.20 -24.25
CA GLN A 69 -20.52 -6.01 -24.65
C GLN A 69 -20.71 -7.25 -23.76
N VAL A 70 -21.98 -7.66 -23.65
CA VAL A 70 -22.47 -8.80 -22.87
C VAL A 70 -22.31 -10.09 -23.66
N ALA A 71 -21.69 -11.10 -23.06
CA ALA A 71 -21.63 -12.45 -23.64
C ALA A 71 -22.71 -13.35 -23.01
N ILE A 72 -23.44 -14.09 -23.86
CA ILE A 72 -24.38 -15.12 -23.41
C ILE A 72 -23.74 -16.48 -23.65
N LEU A 73 -23.48 -17.22 -22.56
CA LEU A 73 -23.01 -18.59 -22.64
C LEU A 73 -24.18 -19.54 -22.34
N GLN A 74 -24.43 -20.48 -23.26
CA GLN A 74 -25.39 -21.57 -23.09
C GLN A 74 -24.63 -22.90 -23.00
N GLY A 75 -24.93 -23.68 -21.97
CA GLY A 75 -24.29 -24.97 -21.77
C GLY A 75 -24.95 -25.78 -20.67
N VAL A 76 -24.40 -26.97 -20.41
CA VAL A 76 -24.86 -27.84 -19.33
C VAL A 76 -24.39 -27.28 -17.99
N LEU A 77 -25.27 -27.26 -16.99
CA LEU A 77 -24.95 -26.86 -15.62
C LEU A 77 -23.71 -27.60 -15.09
N GLY A 78 -22.80 -26.85 -14.45
CA GLY A 78 -21.53 -27.39 -13.92
C GLY A 78 -20.41 -27.51 -14.96
N THR A 79 -20.65 -27.12 -16.22
CA THR A 79 -19.58 -27.04 -17.23
C THR A 79 -18.66 -25.87 -16.88
N LYS A 80 -17.35 -26.15 -16.83
CA LYS A 80 -16.31 -25.12 -16.74
C LYS A 80 -15.90 -24.69 -18.14
N VAL A 81 -16.01 -23.41 -18.41
CA VAL A 81 -15.67 -22.77 -19.68
C VAL A 81 -14.45 -21.89 -19.45
N ARG A 82 -13.37 -22.14 -20.20
CA ARG A 82 -12.22 -21.25 -20.22
C ARG A 82 -12.47 -20.15 -21.25
N VAL A 83 -12.49 -18.91 -20.80
CA VAL A 83 -12.67 -17.73 -21.64
C VAL A 83 -11.33 -17.03 -21.77
N LYS A 84 -10.86 -16.88 -23.01
CA LYS A 84 -9.69 -16.08 -23.34
C LYS A 84 -10.18 -14.75 -23.89
N MET A 85 -9.73 -13.67 -23.27
CA MET A 85 -10.02 -12.30 -23.66
C MET A 85 -8.73 -11.71 -24.18
N ALA A 86 -8.77 -11.18 -25.40
CA ALA A 86 -7.63 -10.53 -26.03
C ALA A 86 -8.02 -9.11 -26.45
N LEU A 87 -7.19 -8.13 -26.10
CA LEU A 87 -7.23 -6.80 -26.67
C LEU A 87 -6.31 -6.77 -27.89
N LEU A 88 -6.88 -6.48 -29.06
CA LEU A 88 -6.15 -6.41 -30.32
C LEU A 88 -5.99 -4.96 -30.78
N LEU A 89 -4.82 -4.61 -31.32
CA LEU A 89 -4.61 -3.38 -32.09
C LEU A 89 -4.16 -3.78 -33.49
N GLY A 90 -5.08 -3.68 -34.46
CA GLY A 90 -4.85 -4.24 -35.79
C GLY A 90 -4.85 -5.78 -35.74
N GLU A 91 -3.72 -6.40 -36.13
CA GLU A 91 -3.52 -7.86 -36.08
C GLU A 91 -2.70 -8.32 -34.86
N GLU A 92 -2.18 -7.40 -34.03
CA GLU A 92 -1.37 -7.73 -32.86
C GLU A 92 -2.21 -7.82 -31.59
N THR A 93 -1.91 -8.83 -30.76
CA THR A 93 -2.49 -8.99 -29.42
C THR A 93 -1.68 -8.20 -28.41
N ILE A 94 -2.28 -7.19 -27.78
CA ILE A 94 -1.62 -6.33 -26.79
C ILE A 94 -1.80 -6.88 -25.37
N VAL A 95 -3.00 -7.35 -25.03
CA VAL A 95 -3.29 -7.87 -23.69
C VAL A 95 -4.07 -9.15 -23.82
N GLU A 96 -3.60 -10.21 -23.16
CA GLU A 96 -4.31 -11.48 -23.06
C GLU A 96 -4.61 -11.80 -21.61
N ARG A 97 -5.87 -12.18 -21.33
CA ARG A 97 -6.32 -12.68 -20.04
C ARG A 97 -7.15 -13.92 -20.24
N THR A 98 -6.95 -14.90 -19.37
CA THR A 98 -7.72 -16.14 -19.39
C THR A 98 -8.44 -16.31 -18.06
N ALA A 99 -9.76 -16.49 -18.12
CA ALA A 99 -10.60 -16.79 -16.97
C ALA A 99 -11.23 -18.18 -17.14
N THR A 100 -11.52 -18.86 -16.03
CA THR A 100 -12.35 -20.07 -16.05
C THR A 100 -13.67 -19.76 -15.36
N LEU A 101 -14.77 -19.87 -16.10
CA LEU A 101 -16.13 -19.62 -15.65
C LEU A 101 -16.85 -20.95 -15.46
N GLU A 102 -17.67 -21.08 -14.44
CA GLU A 102 -18.54 -22.24 -14.26
C GLU A 102 -19.99 -21.84 -14.50
N LEU A 103 -20.66 -22.56 -15.41
CA LEU A 103 -22.06 -22.29 -15.75
C LEU A 103 -22.97 -22.70 -14.59
N ARG A 104 -23.53 -21.70 -13.92
CA ARG A 104 -24.46 -21.87 -12.78
C ARG A 104 -25.94 -21.92 -13.20
N SER A 105 -26.23 -21.76 -14.49
CA SER A 105 -27.56 -21.90 -15.09
C SER A 105 -27.43 -22.29 -16.55
N THR A 106 -28.52 -22.80 -17.16
CA THR A 106 -28.57 -23.13 -18.60
C THR A 106 -28.40 -21.92 -19.52
N GLN A 107 -28.52 -20.71 -18.96
CA GLN A 107 -28.19 -19.42 -19.54
C GLN A 107 -27.58 -18.55 -18.44
N THR A 108 -26.27 -18.29 -18.50
CA THR A 108 -25.60 -17.37 -17.57
C THR A 108 -25.09 -16.16 -18.35
N TYR A 109 -25.41 -14.97 -17.85
CA TYR A 109 -24.97 -13.70 -18.41
C TYR A 109 -23.72 -13.24 -17.69
N TYR A 110 -22.68 -12.90 -18.45
CA TYR A 110 -21.47 -12.29 -17.91
C TYR A 110 -21.28 -10.93 -18.56
N THR A 111 -21.16 -9.90 -17.73
CA THR A 111 -20.74 -8.56 -18.14
C THR A 111 -19.28 -8.41 -17.75
N PHE A 112 -18.43 -8.16 -18.74
CA PHE A 112 -17.02 -7.89 -18.53
C PHE A 112 -16.83 -6.39 -18.58
N HIS A 113 -16.39 -5.80 -17.47
CA HIS A 113 -16.03 -4.38 -17.42
C HIS A 113 -14.52 -4.28 -17.55
N PHE A 114 -14.06 -3.63 -18.62
CA PHE A 114 -12.69 -3.14 -18.66
C PHE A 114 -12.66 -1.87 -17.81
N ALA A 115 -11.92 -1.90 -16.71
CA ALA A 115 -11.77 -0.77 -15.80
C ALA A 115 -10.86 0.29 -16.44
N SER A 116 -11.29 0.93 -17.52
CA SER A 116 -10.62 2.12 -18.05
C SER A 116 -11.61 2.98 -18.82
N GLY A 117 -12.28 3.90 -18.13
CA GLY A 117 -13.03 5.01 -18.74
C GLY A 117 -12.14 6.06 -19.41
N ARG A 118 -10.97 5.66 -19.94
CA ARG A 118 -10.07 6.51 -20.72
C ARG A 118 -10.09 6.04 -22.18
N PRO A 119 -10.05 6.96 -23.16
CA PRO A 119 -9.72 6.60 -24.53
C PRO A 119 -8.42 5.78 -24.52
N ILE A 120 -8.44 4.63 -25.19
CA ILE A 120 -7.24 3.80 -25.38
C ILE A 120 -6.40 4.51 -26.45
N ASP A 121 -5.69 5.55 -26.04
CA ASP A 121 -4.46 5.91 -26.72
C ASP A 121 -3.51 4.72 -26.53
N ALA A 122 -2.81 4.34 -27.61
CA ALA A 122 -1.95 3.16 -27.67
C ALA A 122 -1.20 2.97 -26.34
N VAL A 123 -1.40 1.81 -25.70
CA VAL A 123 -0.58 1.38 -24.57
C VAL A 123 0.82 1.16 -25.15
N VAL A 124 1.60 2.23 -25.20
CA VAL A 124 3.04 2.17 -25.28
C VAL A 124 3.44 1.40 -24.04
N ASP A 125 4.21 0.34 -24.22
CA ASP A 125 4.85 -0.39 -23.14
C ASP A 125 5.67 0.62 -22.31
N ALA A 126 5.04 1.13 -21.24
CA ALA A 126 5.53 2.28 -20.47
C ALA A 126 6.49 1.83 -19.36
N GLY A 127 6.84 0.54 -19.32
CA GLY A 127 7.82 0.00 -18.39
C GLY A 127 9.13 0.78 -18.43
N ILE A 128 9.60 1.17 -17.25
CA ILE A 128 10.92 1.75 -17.06
C ILE A 128 11.83 0.63 -16.53
N ASP A 129 12.53 -0.04 -17.45
CA ASP A 129 13.47 -1.11 -17.12
C ASP A 129 14.73 -0.59 -16.40
N THR A 130 15.05 0.68 -16.60
CA THR A 130 16.25 1.37 -16.12
C THR A 130 15.92 2.80 -15.71
N VAL A 131 16.30 3.16 -14.48
CA VAL A 131 16.18 4.54 -13.98
C VAL A 131 17.55 5.21 -14.07
N ALA A 132 17.68 6.22 -14.92
CA ALA A 132 18.92 7.00 -15.05
C ALA A 132 19.03 8.08 -13.98
N GLU A 133 17.95 8.80 -13.71
CA GLU A 133 17.93 9.94 -12.79
C GLU A 133 16.53 10.14 -12.22
N VAL A 134 16.47 10.65 -10.99
CA VAL A 134 15.24 11.11 -10.32
C VAL A 134 15.42 12.59 -10.01
N GLU A 135 14.56 13.42 -10.58
CA GLU A 135 14.62 14.88 -10.41
C GLU A 135 13.42 15.35 -9.57
N PRO A 136 13.63 16.03 -8.42
CA PRO A 136 12.53 16.57 -7.64
C PRO A 136 11.94 17.80 -8.36
N ILE A 137 10.62 17.79 -8.56
CA ILE A 137 9.90 18.90 -9.21
C ILE A 137 9.34 19.84 -8.14
N GLN A 138 8.53 19.29 -7.23
CA GLN A 138 7.82 20.07 -6.22
C GLN A 138 7.35 19.19 -5.08
N THR A 139 7.40 19.72 -3.85
CA THR A 139 6.66 19.19 -2.72
C THR A 139 5.64 20.23 -2.26
N ARG A 140 4.40 19.79 -2.01
CA ARG A 140 3.31 20.64 -1.52
C ARG A 140 2.66 20.04 -0.28
N PHE A 141 2.25 20.92 0.62
CA PHE A 141 1.31 20.58 1.68
C PHE A 141 -0.08 20.39 1.08
N VAL A 142 -0.79 19.35 1.54
CA VAL A 142 -2.18 19.10 1.14
C VAL A 142 -3.11 19.53 2.27
N CYS A 143 -2.97 18.90 3.45
CA CYS A 143 -3.85 19.16 4.59
C CYS A 143 -3.29 18.55 5.89
N PRO A 144 -3.81 18.96 7.06
CA PRO A 144 -3.69 18.14 8.27
C PRO A 144 -4.69 16.97 8.24
N ILE A 145 -4.24 15.76 8.55
CA ILE A 145 -5.11 14.62 8.82
C ILE A 145 -5.53 14.65 10.29
N ILE A 146 -4.54 14.75 11.18
CA ILE A 146 -4.70 14.86 12.64
C ILE A 146 -4.01 16.15 13.11
N ASN A 147 -4.66 16.90 14.01
CA ASN A 147 -4.17 18.19 14.51
C ASN A 147 -4.27 18.30 16.04
N GLY A 148 -3.23 17.91 16.76
CA GLY A 148 -3.20 17.82 18.23
C GLY A 148 -3.12 19.11 19.02
N ARG A 149 -3.29 20.29 18.41
CA ARG A 149 -3.04 21.57 19.09
C ARG A 149 -4.28 22.31 19.60
N ASP A 150 -5.39 22.29 18.87
CA ASP A 150 -6.49 23.24 19.12
C ASP A 150 -7.85 22.66 18.72
N GLU A 151 -8.67 22.33 19.73
CA GLU A 151 -10.10 21.99 19.55
C GLU A 151 -10.87 23.11 18.82
N GLY A 152 -10.38 24.36 18.88
CA GLY A 152 -10.93 25.50 18.16
C GLY A 152 -10.55 25.56 16.67
N ARG A 153 -9.63 24.71 16.20
CA ARG A 153 -9.18 24.59 14.80
C ARG A 153 -8.98 23.13 14.40
N PRO A 154 -10.05 22.31 14.40
CA PRO A 154 -9.95 20.90 14.04
C PRO A 154 -9.45 20.71 12.60
N SER A 155 -8.90 19.52 12.30
CA SER A 155 -8.70 19.11 10.90
C SER A 155 -10.04 19.03 10.18
N GLY A 156 -10.03 18.95 8.84
CA GLY A 156 -11.27 18.80 8.06
C GLY A 156 -12.12 17.60 8.47
N ASN A 157 -11.51 16.61 9.14
CA ASN A 157 -12.14 15.39 9.61
C ASN A 157 -12.77 15.50 11.01
N ASP A 158 -12.52 16.60 11.74
CA ASP A 158 -13.02 16.83 13.12
C ASP A 158 -12.82 15.63 14.07
N THR A 159 -11.62 15.05 14.06
CA THR A 159 -11.29 13.83 14.82
C THR A 159 -11.48 13.97 16.33
N HIS A 160 -11.40 15.21 16.83
CA HIS A 160 -11.58 15.54 18.24
C HIS A 160 -12.98 15.20 18.70
N ARG A 161 -13.99 15.58 17.91
CA ARG A 161 -15.40 15.36 18.25
C ARG A 161 -15.92 14.03 17.75
N ARG A 162 -15.55 13.61 16.54
CA ARG A 162 -16.06 12.36 15.96
C ARG A 162 -15.51 11.12 16.65
N PHE A 163 -14.24 11.16 17.09
CA PHE A 163 -13.53 9.96 17.54
C PHE A 163 -12.80 10.12 18.88
N ASN A 164 -12.95 11.27 19.57
CA ASN A 164 -12.16 11.58 20.75
C ASN A 164 -10.65 11.44 20.49
N LEU A 165 -10.16 11.86 19.32
CA LEU A 165 -8.76 11.71 18.91
C LEU A 165 -8.14 13.09 18.67
N SER A 166 -7.27 13.50 19.58
CA SER A 166 -6.56 14.78 19.51
C SER A 166 -5.28 14.65 18.69
N ALA A 167 -4.48 13.63 18.97
CA ALA A 167 -3.13 13.51 18.44
C ALA A 167 -2.74 12.06 18.14
N THR A 168 -1.79 11.86 17.24
CA THR A 168 -1.19 10.57 16.91
C THR A 168 0.08 10.78 16.10
N ASP A 169 0.84 9.72 15.83
CA ASP A 169 1.91 9.72 14.84
C ASP A 169 1.80 8.57 13.82
N ARG A 170 2.65 8.64 12.79
CA ARG A 170 2.77 7.70 11.66
C ARG A 170 1.50 7.60 10.81
N GLY A 171 0.98 6.39 10.61
CA GLY A 171 0.01 6.05 9.58
C GLY A 171 0.59 5.07 8.55
N ALA A 172 1.16 3.95 9.02
CA ALA A 172 1.67 2.91 8.14
C ALA A 172 0.52 2.35 7.28
N PRO A 173 0.60 2.39 5.93
CA PRO A 173 -0.51 2.01 5.08
C PRO A 173 -0.60 0.49 4.88
N VAL A 174 -1.82 -0.03 4.83
CA VAL A 174 -2.12 -1.38 4.32
C VAL A 174 -3.48 -1.38 3.63
N ILE A 175 -3.58 -2.06 2.48
CA ILE A 175 -4.84 -2.22 1.78
C ILE A 175 -5.45 -3.56 2.20
N LEU A 176 -6.68 -3.53 2.74
CA LEU A 176 -7.44 -4.72 3.13
C LEU A 176 -8.78 -4.70 2.40
N GLY A 177 -9.02 -5.70 1.56
CA GLY A 177 -10.13 -5.69 0.61
C GLY A 177 -10.17 -4.42 -0.23
N ALA A 178 -11.19 -3.59 -0.02
CA ALA A 178 -11.43 -2.35 -0.76
C ALA A 178 -11.08 -1.08 0.05
N GLU A 179 -10.46 -1.21 1.23
CA GLU A 179 -10.15 -0.10 2.12
C GLU A 179 -8.64 0.12 2.28
N LEU A 180 -8.24 1.39 2.30
CA LEU A 180 -6.95 1.82 2.84
C LEU A 180 -7.08 1.89 4.35
N ASN A 181 -6.21 1.18 5.05
CA ASN A 181 -6.06 1.28 6.49
C ASN A 181 -4.73 1.98 6.79
N LEU A 182 -4.74 2.89 7.75
CA LEU A 182 -3.57 3.61 8.24
C LEU A 182 -3.39 3.25 9.71
N LEU A 183 -2.29 2.54 10.02
CA LEU A 183 -1.94 2.17 11.39
C LEU A 183 -1.15 3.30 12.02
N PHE A 184 -1.75 3.96 13.02
CA PHE A 184 -1.18 5.10 13.71
C PHE A 184 -0.59 4.68 15.05
N GLY A 185 0.51 5.33 15.41
CA GLY A 185 1.20 5.17 16.69
C GLY A 185 0.81 6.23 17.70
N ASP A 186 1.03 5.92 18.98
CA ASP A 186 1.08 6.86 20.10
C ASP A 186 -0.12 7.87 20.13
N SER A 187 -1.35 7.37 20.01
CA SER A 187 -2.56 8.20 19.90
C SER A 187 -3.06 8.74 21.23
N ARG A 188 -3.58 9.97 21.23
CA ARG A 188 -4.09 10.66 22.41
C ARG A 188 -5.54 11.05 22.26
N ALA A 189 -6.27 10.91 23.37
CA ALA A 189 -7.63 11.38 23.45
C ALA A 189 -7.73 12.88 23.72
N VAL A 190 -8.88 13.48 23.41
CA VAL A 190 -9.23 14.85 23.84
C VAL A 190 -9.75 14.81 25.27
N ALA A 191 -10.78 14.00 25.49
CA ALA A 191 -11.29 13.65 26.80
C ALA A 191 -10.58 12.37 27.26
N VAL A 192 -10.03 12.40 28.48
CA VAL A 192 -9.22 11.32 29.07
C VAL A 192 -9.92 9.97 28.94
N LEU A 193 -9.37 9.10 28.08
CA LEU A 193 -9.78 7.70 27.91
C LEU A 193 -8.86 6.74 28.69
N TRP A 194 -7.57 7.07 28.74
CA TRP A 194 -6.52 6.29 29.38
C TRP A 194 -5.72 7.17 30.33
N ASP A 195 -4.95 6.55 31.21
CA ASP A 195 -4.11 7.27 32.17
C ASP A 195 -3.00 8.06 31.43
N ASP A 196 -2.53 9.16 32.01
CA ASP A 196 -1.46 9.97 31.43
C ASP A 196 -0.22 9.10 31.12
N GLY A 197 0.18 9.06 29.84
CA GLY A 197 1.31 8.28 29.35
C GLY A 197 0.94 6.93 28.74
N ASP A 198 -0.33 6.52 28.79
CA ASP A 198 -0.90 5.49 27.93
C ASP A 198 -1.36 6.18 26.63
N ASP A 199 -0.49 6.26 25.63
CA ASP A 199 -0.78 6.81 24.30
C ASP A 199 -1.07 5.66 23.32
N PRO A 200 -2.25 5.00 23.32
CA PRO A 200 -2.39 3.76 22.58
C PRO A 200 -2.40 3.94 21.06
N ASP A 201 -2.06 2.89 20.33
CA ASP A 201 -2.15 2.90 18.87
C ASP A 201 -3.60 2.74 18.39
N THR A 202 -3.89 3.25 17.20
CA THR A 202 -5.22 3.19 16.56
C THR A 202 -5.12 2.95 15.06
N VAL A 203 -6.25 2.67 14.42
CA VAL A 203 -6.32 2.46 12.97
C VAL A 203 -7.42 3.31 12.36
N GLY A 204 -7.04 4.15 11.40
CA GLY A 204 -7.96 4.86 10.53
C GLY A 204 -8.21 4.06 9.25
N HIS A 205 -9.40 4.16 8.68
CA HIS A 205 -9.75 3.48 7.43
C HIS A 205 -10.60 4.34 6.51
N ILE A 206 -10.48 4.10 5.20
CA ILE A 206 -11.25 4.80 4.17
C ILE A 206 -11.34 3.92 2.92
N PRO A 207 -12.46 3.92 2.18
CA PRO A 207 -12.53 3.17 0.93
C PRO A 207 -11.49 3.65 -0.09
N MET A 208 -10.72 2.73 -0.68
CA MET A 208 -9.68 3.03 -1.68
C MET A 208 -10.25 3.83 -2.85
N SER A 209 -11.46 3.51 -3.30
CA SER A 209 -12.12 4.22 -4.40
C SER A 209 -12.33 5.72 -4.13
N ARG A 210 -12.54 6.10 -2.86
CA ARG A 210 -12.67 7.51 -2.46
C ARG A 210 -11.33 8.24 -2.57
N VAL A 211 -10.27 7.63 -2.06
CA VAL A 211 -8.95 8.26 -2.01
C VAL A 211 -8.27 8.30 -3.38
N ILE A 212 -8.46 7.27 -4.22
CA ILE A 212 -8.00 7.28 -5.61
C ILE A 212 -8.66 8.43 -6.38
N ALA A 213 -9.96 8.66 -6.18
CA ALA A 213 -10.68 9.73 -6.85
C ALA A 213 -10.27 11.13 -6.33
N ASN A 214 -9.99 11.24 -5.03
CA ASN A 214 -9.52 12.46 -4.40
C ASN A 214 -8.65 12.14 -3.16
N PRO A 215 -7.33 12.31 -3.23
CA PRO A 215 -6.45 12.11 -2.07
C PRO A 215 -6.80 12.98 -0.87
N GLU A 216 -7.40 14.15 -1.08
CA GLU A 216 -7.87 15.03 0.00
C GLU A 216 -9.02 14.43 0.81
N ALA A 217 -9.65 13.34 0.34
CA ALA A 217 -10.64 12.59 1.13
C ALA A 217 -10.03 12.06 2.45
N LEU A 218 -8.72 11.77 2.48
CA LEU A 218 -8.02 11.42 3.73
C LEU A 218 -8.11 12.52 4.80
N CYS A 219 -8.26 13.78 4.38
CA CYS A 219 -8.28 14.93 5.27
C CYS A 219 -9.64 15.17 5.93
N ALA A 220 -10.72 14.66 5.34
CA ALA A 220 -12.09 15.04 5.68
C ALA A 220 -13.02 13.85 5.92
N GLU A 221 -12.70 12.69 5.35
CA GLU A 221 -13.56 11.51 5.34
C GLU A 221 -12.92 10.29 6.02
N LEU A 222 -11.66 10.37 6.47
CA LEU A 222 -10.99 9.25 7.14
C LEU A 222 -11.78 8.83 8.40
N ASP A 223 -12.25 7.60 8.43
CA ASP A 223 -12.95 7.06 9.59
C ASP A 223 -11.96 6.37 10.52
N PHE A 224 -12.36 6.10 11.75
CA PHE A 224 -11.56 5.34 12.71
C PHE A 224 -12.38 4.18 13.26
N TYR A 225 -11.70 3.06 13.54
CA TYR A 225 -12.34 2.04 14.35
C TYR A 225 -12.60 2.61 15.75
N VAL A 226 -13.82 2.42 16.24
CA VAL A 226 -14.33 3.03 17.48
C VAL A 226 -14.83 1.96 18.43
N THR A 227 -14.84 2.27 19.72
CA THR A 227 -15.49 1.41 20.71
C THR A 227 -16.99 1.34 20.47
N ALA A 228 -17.64 0.34 21.07
CA ALA A 228 -19.09 0.17 20.98
C ALA A 228 -19.87 1.21 21.82
N ASP A 229 -19.18 2.09 22.54
CA ASP A 229 -19.79 3.03 23.46
C ASP A 229 -20.46 4.21 22.74
N ILE A 230 -21.74 4.41 23.01
CA ILE A 230 -22.55 5.47 22.39
C ILE A 230 -23.43 6.15 23.45
N PRO A 231 -23.24 7.45 23.72
CA PRO A 231 -22.10 8.29 23.31
C PRO A 231 -20.78 7.81 23.95
N SER A 232 -19.66 8.45 23.60
CA SER A 232 -18.35 8.24 24.24
C SER A 232 -18.45 8.16 25.77
N ILE A 233 -17.72 7.21 26.37
CA ILE A 233 -17.63 7.05 27.84
C ILE A 233 -16.73 8.11 28.47
N ALA A 234 -15.72 8.59 27.74
CA ALA A 234 -14.86 9.68 28.17
C ALA A 234 -15.57 11.04 28.13
N ALA A 235 -16.69 11.15 27.40
CA ALA A 235 -17.39 12.40 27.18
C ALA A 235 -17.88 13.13 28.44
N GLY A 236 -17.94 12.52 29.63
CA GLY A 236 -18.33 13.22 30.87
C GLY A 236 -19.49 14.22 30.66
N PRO A 237 -19.39 15.49 31.13
CA PRO A 237 -20.34 16.55 30.78
C PRO A 237 -20.13 17.22 29.40
N THR A 238 -19.05 16.94 28.68
CA THR A 238 -18.79 17.41 27.30
C THR A 238 -19.58 16.57 26.28
N ARG A 239 -20.87 16.89 26.12
CA ARG A 239 -21.84 16.19 25.23
C ARG A 239 -21.53 16.26 23.72
N GLU A 240 -20.34 16.72 23.33
CA GLU A 240 -19.98 16.98 21.92
C GLU A 240 -19.16 15.85 21.28
N ILE A 241 -18.64 14.90 22.05
CA ILE A 241 -17.88 13.76 21.52
C ILE A 241 -18.83 12.61 21.15
N GLU A 242 -18.75 12.15 19.91
CA GLU A 242 -19.67 11.16 19.34
C GLU A 242 -19.30 9.71 19.70
N ARG A 243 -18.01 9.38 19.63
CA ARG A 243 -17.43 8.05 19.85
C ARG A 243 -16.01 8.15 20.39
N ASP A 244 -15.56 7.09 21.04
CA ASP A 244 -14.16 6.91 21.43
C ASP A 244 -13.45 6.02 20.41
N PHE A 245 -12.26 6.43 19.95
CA PHE A 245 -11.46 5.59 19.09
C PHE A 245 -11.06 4.29 19.79
N GLN A 246 -10.98 3.21 19.02
CA GLN A 246 -10.57 1.92 19.50
C GLN A 246 -9.05 1.85 19.56
N SER A 247 -8.52 1.40 20.70
CA SER A 247 -7.10 1.10 20.84
C SER A 247 -6.77 -0.27 20.26
N ALA A 248 -5.57 -0.38 19.69
CA ALA A 248 -4.99 -1.66 19.34
C ALA A 248 -4.52 -2.41 20.61
N HIS A 249 -4.61 -3.73 20.56
CA HIS A 249 -4.25 -4.64 21.63
C HIS A 249 -3.23 -5.66 21.13
N LEU A 250 -2.12 -5.80 21.83
CA LEU A 250 -1.11 -6.82 21.58
C LEU A 250 -1.33 -8.02 22.48
N THR A 251 -1.12 -9.21 21.91
CA THR A 251 -1.11 -10.48 22.63
C THR A 251 0.16 -11.26 22.34
N ALA A 252 0.82 -11.76 23.38
CA ALA A 252 2.02 -12.57 23.25
C ALA A 252 1.70 -13.96 22.65
N PRO A 253 2.68 -14.63 22.00
CA PRO A 253 2.51 -16.02 21.58
C PRO A 253 2.23 -16.96 22.76
N ASP A 254 1.63 -18.12 22.47
CA ASP A 254 1.37 -19.14 23.48
C ASP A 254 2.68 -19.62 24.14
N GLY A 255 2.78 -19.46 25.46
CA GLY A 255 3.96 -19.86 26.24
C GLY A 255 5.03 -18.77 26.39
N GLU A 256 4.85 -17.60 25.77
CA GLU A 256 5.71 -16.42 25.89
C GLU A 256 4.98 -15.29 26.62
N THR A 257 5.70 -14.23 26.97
CA THR A 257 5.15 -13.04 27.65
C THR A 257 5.36 -11.78 26.81
N LEU A 258 4.61 -10.71 27.08
CA LEU A 258 4.84 -9.42 26.41
C LEU A 258 6.22 -8.83 26.72
N ALA A 259 6.78 -9.13 27.91
CA ALA A 259 8.14 -8.71 28.27
C ALA A 259 9.21 -9.37 27.37
N ASP A 260 8.85 -10.46 26.69
CA ASP A 260 9.68 -11.03 25.64
C ASP A 260 9.59 -10.23 24.34
N TYR A 261 8.93 -9.08 24.26
CA TYR A 261 8.83 -8.30 23.02
C TYR A 261 8.95 -6.79 23.26
N LEU A 262 8.48 -6.35 24.43
CA LEU A 262 8.34 -4.96 24.81
C LEU A 262 9.06 -4.73 26.14
N ASP A 263 9.83 -3.65 26.22
CA ASP A 263 10.51 -3.27 27.45
C ASP A 263 9.66 -2.30 28.27
N TRP A 264 8.62 -2.85 28.91
CA TRP A 264 7.72 -2.06 29.75
C TRP A 264 7.31 -2.80 31.04
N PRO A 265 7.30 -2.12 32.21
CA PRO A 265 6.72 -2.69 33.43
C PRO A 265 5.19 -2.79 33.29
N VAL A 266 4.63 -3.98 33.50
CA VAL A 266 3.18 -4.23 33.39
C VAL A 266 2.39 -3.27 34.29
N GLY A 267 1.68 -2.30 33.70
CA GLY A 267 0.76 -1.39 34.38
C GLY A 267 -0.55 -2.08 34.82
N PRO A 268 -1.41 -1.40 35.61
CA PRO A 268 -2.60 -2.00 36.21
C PRO A 268 -3.67 -2.46 35.20
N LEU A 269 -3.68 -1.91 33.98
CA LEU A 269 -4.59 -2.28 32.89
C LEU A 269 -4.00 -3.34 31.94
N ARG A 270 -2.83 -3.90 32.29
CA ARG A 270 -2.07 -4.81 31.43
C ARG A 270 -1.90 -6.16 32.14
N THR A 271 -1.79 -7.22 31.37
CA THR A 271 -1.47 -8.56 31.88
C THR A 271 -0.09 -8.98 31.38
N LEU A 272 0.44 -10.10 31.89
CA LEU A 272 1.69 -10.68 31.40
C LEU A 272 1.64 -11.03 29.89
N TYR A 273 0.44 -11.22 29.34
CA TYR A 273 0.23 -11.78 28.00
C TYR A 273 -0.49 -10.82 27.04
N ALA A 274 -1.10 -9.75 27.54
CA ALA A 274 -1.90 -8.83 26.74
C ALA A 274 -1.87 -7.40 27.30
N ALA A 275 -1.78 -6.41 26.42
CA ALA A 275 -1.76 -4.99 26.73
C ALA A 275 -2.29 -4.17 25.54
N HIS A 276 -2.59 -2.89 25.77
CA HIS A 276 -2.74 -1.93 24.68
C HIS A 276 -1.39 -1.75 23.98
N ALA A 277 -1.43 -1.62 22.65
CA ALA A 277 -0.28 -1.15 21.86
C ALA A 277 -0.11 0.37 22.05
N GLY A 278 1.07 0.93 21.78
CA GLY A 278 1.37 2.37 21.86
C GLY A 278 2.11 2.79 23.14
N SER A 279 2.91 1.89 23.70
CA SER A 279 3.66 2.15 24.94
C SER A 279 5.13 1.76 24.79
N GLY A 280 5.80 2.35 23.80
CA GLY A 280 7.20 2.08 23.51
C GLY A 280 7.42 1.25 22.24
N GLU A 281 6.36 0.81 21.59
CA GLU A 281 6.34 0.22 20.27
C GLU A 281 5.38 0.97 19.35
N VAL A 282 5.68 0.95 18.05
CA VAL A 282 4.89 1.63 17.03
C VAL A 282 4.84 0.79 15.75
N PRO A 283 3.74 0.85 14.97
CA PRO A 283 3.66 0.19 13.68
C PRO A 283 4.64 0.86 12.70
N SER A 284 5.58 0.09 12.18
CA SER A 284 6.55 0.56 11.19
C SER A 284 6.08 0.31 9.75
N GLY A 285 5.23 -0.69 9.55
CA GLY A 285 4.74 -1.09 8.23
C GLY A 285 3.79 -2.28 8.30
N ALA A 286 3.03 -2.54 7.23
CA ALA A 286 2.11 -3.67 7.19
C ALA A 286 1.90 -4.18 5.76
N VAL A 287 1.56 -5.46 5.64
CA VAL A 287 1.16 -6.11 4.38
C VAL A 287 -0.09 -6.96 4.59
N PRO A 288 -0.98 -7.07 3.58
CA PRO A 288 -2.12 -7.95 3.70
C PRO A 288 -1.65 -9.42 3.78
N ALA A 289 -2.40 -10.27 4.48
CA ALA A 289 -2.06 -11.70 4.62
C ALA A 289 -2.27 -12.52 3.31
N GLY A 290 -2.73 -11.85 2.25
CA GLY A 290 -2.94 -12.37 0.90
C GLY A 290 -3.64 -11.31 0.03
N PRO A 291 -3.79 -11.54 -1.29
CA PRO A 291 -4.30 -10.53 -2.23
C PRO A 291 -5.72 -9.99 -1.93
N GLU A 292 -6.58 -10.79 -1.31
CA GLU A 292 -7.96 -10.41 -0.95
C GLU A 292 -8.18 -10.42 0.58
N ALA A 293 -7.09 -10.40 1.34
CA ALA A 293 -7.12 -10.52 2.78
C ALA A 293 -7.88 -9.36 3.44
N GLN A 294 -8.57 -9.71 4.53
CA GLN A 294 -9.16 -8.75 5.48
C GLN A 294 -8.29 -8.61 6.73
N ASP A 295 -7.19 -9.35 6.77
CA ASP A 295 -6.21 -9.45 7.85
C ASP A 295 -4.82 -9.07 7.33
N ALA A 296 -3.93 -8.68 8.26
CA ALA A 296 -2.63 -8.13 7.93
C ALA A 296 -1.52 -8.70 8.80
N TYR A 297 -0.31 -8.77 8.25
CA TYR A 297 0.91 -8.85 9.04
C TYR A 297 1.44 -7.44 9.26
N VAL A 298 1.57 -7.06 10.53
CA VAL A 298 2.04 -5.74 10.97
C VAL A 298 3.44 -5.90 11.54
N PHE A 299 4.35 -5.05 11.08
CA PHE A 299 5.73 -4.98 11.52
C PHE A 299 5.86 -3.85 12.52
N TRP A 300 6.41 -4.17 13.67
CA TRP A 300 6.51 -3.28 14.82
C TRP A 300 7.95 -2.94 15.12
N ALA A 301 8.22 -1.66 15.36
CA ALA A 301 9.48 -1.20 15.94
C ALA A 301 9.25 -0.96 17.44
N ALA A 302 10.13 -1.47 18.30
CA ALA A 302 9.96 -1.43 19.74
C ALA A 302 11.24 -1.00 20.46
N ARG A 303 11.08 -0.23 21.53
CA ARG A 303 12.15 0.08 22.48
C ARG A 303 12.56 -1.20 23.20
N SER A 304 13.88 -1.41 23.35
CA SER A 304 14.38 -2.53 24.16
C SER A 304 15.41 -2.21 25.25
N GLY A 305 15.29 -2.91 26.38
CA GLY A 305 16.25 -3.10 27.47
C GLY A 305 16.47 -2.02 28.53
N ARG A 306 15.80 -0.84 28.54
CA ARG A 306 16.08 0.22 29.54
C ARG A 306 14.85 1.07 29.92
N PRO A 307 14.74 1.52 31.19
CA PRO A 307 13.63 2.34 31.69
C PRO A 307 13.65 3.81 31.27
N GLU A 308 14.65 4.26 30.51
CA GLU A 308 14.75 5.65 30.02
C GLU A 308 14.26 5.76 28.57
N PRO A 309 13.58 6.86 28.19
CA PRO A 309 13.23 7.12 26.79
C PRO A 309 14.48 7.03 25.89
N GLY A 310 14.42 6.19 24.86
CA GLY A 310 15.54 5.91 23.97
C GLY A 310 15.08 5.47 22.57
N PRO A 311 16.02 5.26 21.64
CA PRO A 311 15.69 4.83 20.29
C PRO A 311 14.99 3.46 20.28
N MET A 312 14.31 3.13 19.18
CA MET A 312 13.83 1.77 18.93
C MET A 312 15.03 0.83 18.82
N ARG A 313 14.92 -0.36 19.40
CA ARG A 313 16.04 -1.31 19.56
C ARG A 313 15.69 -2.76 19.27
N SER A 314 14.43 -3.03 18.93
CA SER A 314 13.98 -4.35 18.52
C SER A 314 12.80 -4.21 17.58
N SER A 315 12.48 -5.29 16.89
CA SER A 315 11.28 -5.38 16.06
C SER A 315 10.62 -6.75 16.16
N PHE A 316 9.33 -6.80 15.86
CA PHE A 316 8.58 -8.04 15.81
C PHE A 316 7.48 -7.97 14.75
N VAL A 317 6.97 -9.14 14.37
CA VAL A 317 5.83 -9.27 13.46
C VAL A 317 4.63 -9.74 14.27
N ALA A 318 3.48 -9.11 14.04
CA ALA A 318 2.20 -9.51 14.60
C ALA A 318 1.16 -9.70 13.50
N HIS A 319 0.22 -10.61 13.71
CA HIS A 319 -0.95 -10.80 12.86
C HIS A 319 -2.14 -10.03 13.42
N TRP A 320 -2.70 -9.13 12.62
CA TRP A 320 -3.97 -8.48 12.90
C TRP A 320 -5.08 -9.23 12.16
N GLY A 321 -6.03 -9.80 12.89
CA GLY A 321 -7.13 -10.57 12.32
C GLY A 321 -8.18 -9.75 11.54
N GLY A 322 -7.95 -8.44 11.37
CA GLY A 322 -8.85 -7.54 10.68
C GLY A 322 -9.86 -6.85 11.60
N ALA A 323 -10.59 -5.92 11.01
CA ALA A 323 -11.68 -5.18 11.64
C ALA A 323 -12.85 -6.09 12.11
N PRO A 324 -13.67 -5.63 13.06
CA PRO A 324 -13.59 -4.34 13.78
C PRO A 324 -12.65 -4.40 15.00
N PHE A 325 -12.14 -5.57 15.39
CA PHE A 325 -11.32 -5.69 16.58
C PHE A 325 -9.84 -5.47 16.26
N LEU A 326 -9.25 -4.45 16.87
CA LEU A 326 -7.82 -4.15 16.73
C LEU A 326 -6.97 -5.05 17.62
N THR A 327 -7.12 -6.37 17.52
CA THR A 327 -6.29 -7.34 18.26
C THR A 327 -5.18 -7.88 17.36
N HIS A 328 -3.95 -7.73 17.81
CA HIS A 328 -2.72 -8.11 17.14
C HIS A 328 -2.06 -9.24 17.93
N ARG A 329 -1.92 -10.42 17.31
CA ARG A 329 -1.20 -11.55 17.88
C ARG A 329 0.25 -11.49 17.44
N ILE A 330 1.15 -11.25 18.38
CA ILE A 330 2.59 -11.32 18.11
C ILE A 330 2.93 -12.75 17.64
N LEU A 331 3.71 -12.85 16.58
CA LEU A 331 4.11 -14.12 15.97
C LEU A 331 5.54 -14.48 16.36
N TYR A 332 6.47 -13.54 16.21
CA TYR A 332 7.88 -13.73 16.50
C TYR A 332 8.62 -12.39 16.51
N ARG A 333 9.76 -12.37 17.21
CA ARG A 333 10.74 -11.27 17.12
C ARG A 333 11.45 -11.33 15.78
N LEU A 334 11.47 -10.19 15.08
CA LEU A 334 12.06 -10.04 13.76
C LEU A 334 13.56 -9.77 13.90
N ASP A 335 13.94 -8.67 14.56
CA ASP A 335 15.34 -8.27 14.70
C ASP A 335 15.61 -7.56 16.05
N ASP A 336 16.88 -7.43 16.41
CA ASP A 336 17.33 -6.59 17.53
C ASP A 336 18.74 -6.04 17.34
N VAL A 337 19.02 -4.94 18.03
CA VAL A 337 20.27 -4.17 17.88
C VAL A 337 21.52 -4.88 18.35
N ASP A 338 21.36 -5.96 19.09
CA ASP A 338 22.49 -6.80 19.47
C ASP A 338 23.04 -7.53 18.24
N GLY A 339 22.27 -7.57 17.14
CA GLY A 339 22.66 -8.18 15.87
C GLY A 339 22.71 -9.71 15.91
N SER A 340 22.28 -10.29 17.03
CA SER A 340 22.32 -11.72 17.30
C SER A 340 21.25 -12.50 16.51
N ARG A 341 20.25 -11.79 15.96
CA ARG A 341 19.19 -12.38 15.16
C ARG A 341 19.60 -12.65 13.71
N PRO A 342 18.88 -13.52 12.99
CA PRO A 342 19.14 -13.84 11.59
C PRO A 342 19.10 -12.65 10.64
N LEU A 343 18.59 -11.49 11.04
CA LEU A 343 18.57 -10.30 10.20
C LEU A 343 19.68 -9.29 10.53
N GLY A 344 20.54 -9.59 11.51
CA GLY A 344 21.79 -8.87 11.74
C GLY A 344 21.66 -7.50 12.42
N GLY A 345 20.48 -7.14 12.93
CA GLY A 345 20.24 -5.85 13.58
C GLY A 345 19.90 -4.69 12.64
N HIS A 346 19.59 -5.01 11.38
CA HIS A 346 19.33 -4.05 10.30
C HIS A 346 17.84 -3.79 10.06
N PHE A 347 16.94 -4.50 10.73
CA PHE A 347 15.50 -4.48 10.45
C PHE A 347 14.69 -4.10 11.69
N ILE A 348 15.04 -2.98 12.32
CA ILE A 348 14.33 -2.41 13.49
C ILE A 348 13.15 -1.58 13.01
N HIS A 349 13.42 -0.58 12.16
CA HIS A 349 12.40 0.08 11.37
C HIS A 349 12.30 -0.63 10.03
N THR A 350 11.08 -0.95 9.61
CA THR A 350 10.86 -1.73 8.40
C THR A 350 9.72 -1.17 7.56
N ALA A 351 9.91 -1.15 6.24
CA ALA A 351 8.85 -1.01 5.26
C ALA A 351 8.68 -2.33 4.49
N PRO A 352 7.68 -3.15 4.85
CA PRO A 352 7.35 -4.34 4.08
C PRO A 352 6.57 -3.95 2.81
N LEU A 353 6.78 -4.69 1.74
CA LEU A 353 6.15 -4.53 0.45
C LEU A 353 5.82 -5.91 -0.11
N LEU A 354 4.54 -6.20 -0.30
CA LEU A 354 4.08 -7.42 -0.97
C LEU A 354 4.19 -7.20 -2.48
N LYS A 355 5.00 -8.01 -3.16
CA LYS A 355 5.08 -8.02 -4.63
C LYS A 355 5.40 -9.43 -5.12
N ASP A 356 4.63 -9.86 -6.11
CA ASP A 356 4.65 -11.24 -6.61
C ASP A 356 4.41 -12.24 -5.46
N ASP A 357 5.23 -13.27 -5.35
CA ASP A 357 5.12 -14.29 -4.30
C ASP A 357 5.97 -13.98 -3.05
N TYR A 358 6.46 -12.74 -2.90
CA TYR A 358 7.36 -12.35 -1.82
C TYR A 358 6.86 -11.12 -1.07
N VAL A 359 7.16 -11.09 0.23
CA VAL A 359 7.21 -9.86 1.02
C VAL A 359 8.66 -9.41 1.05
N TYR A 360 8.96 -8.33 0.34
CA TYR A 360 10.22 -7.60 0.47
C TYR A 360 10.15 -6.76 1.74
N VAL A 361 11.19 -6.77 2.55
CA VAL A 361 11.29 -5.98 3.77
C VAL A 361 12.49 -5.09 3.61
N TYR A 362 12.24 -3.78 3.50
CA TYR A 362 13.29 -2.77 3.56
C TYR A 362 13.49 -2.41 5.01
N GLY A 363 14.71 -2.58 5.52
CA GLY A 363 15.03 -2.39 6.94
C GLY A 363 16.05 -1.28 7.17
N THR A 364 15.90 -0.58 8.28
CA THR A 364 16.98 0.18 8.89
C THR A 364 17.19 -0.23 10.35
N GLY A 365 18.43 -0.11 10.82
CA GLY A 365 18.80 -0.33 12.22
C GLY A 365 18.25 0.76 13.14
N THR A 366 18.98 1.13 14.20
CA THR A 366 18.52 2.17 15.15
C THR A 366 18.59 3.60 14.65
N GLY A 367 18.97 3.83 13.39
CA GLY A 367 19.01 5.19 12.86
C GLY A 367 20.05 6.13 13.48
N GLY A 368 21.16 5.60 13.99
CA GLY A 368 22.14 6.42 14.70
C GLY A 368 23.27 5.67 15.40
N LEU A 369 23.38 4.35 15.21
CA LEU A 369 24.58 3.62 15.60
C LEU A 369 25.55 3.58 14.41
N PRO A 370 26.86 3.85 14.62
CA PRO A 370 27.87 3.71 13.56
C PRO A 370 27.83 2.29 12.96
N GLY A 371 27.72 2.18 11.63
CA GLY A 371 27.77 0.89 10.92
C GLY A 371 26.43 0.24 10.56
N THR A 372 25.28 0.87 10.85
CA THR A 372 23.95 0.46 10.34
C THR A 372 23.38 1.51 9.37
N GLU A 373 24.26 2.07 8.53
CA GLU A 373 23.98 3.24 7.68
C GLU A 373 23.33 2.80 6.37
N GLY A 374 22.14 3.34 6.06
CA GLY A 374 21.40 3.04 4.84
C GLY A 374 20.23 2.08 5.03
N ILE A 375 19.71 1.58 3.91
CA ILE A 375 18.55 0.68 3.85
C ILE A 375 19.01 -0.70 3.39
N HIS A 376 18.74 -1.71 4.22
CA HIS A 376 19.01 -3.11 3.94
C HIS A 376 17.76 -3.78 3.37
N LEU A 377 17.97 -4.89 2.65
CA LEU A 377 16.89 -5.61 2.01
C LEU A 377 16.87 -7.07 2.45
N ALA A 378 15.70 -7.52 2.88
CA ALA A 378 15.36 -8.91 3.07
C ALA A 378 14.13 -9.26 2.23
N ARG A 379 13.89 -10.54 2.02
CA ARG A 379 12.61 -11.03 1.52
C ARG A 379 12.23 -12.33 2.19
N VAL A 380 10.94 -12.64 2.17
CA VAL A 380 10.40 -13.93 2.61
C VAL A 380 9.26 -14.30 1.68
N PRO A 381 9.08 -15.57 1.31
CA PRO A 381 7.89 -15.98 0.56
C PRO A 381 6.62 -15.51 1.29
N ALA A 382 5.67 -14.94 0.56
CA ALA A 382 4.47 -14.34 1.15
C ALA A 382 3.67 -15.36 1.99
N GLY A 383 3.64 -16.63 1.56
CA GLY A 383 3.01 -17.72 2.32
C GLY A 383 3.77 -18.15 3.58
N ALA A 384 4.99 -17.66 3.80
CA ALA A 384 5.85 -18.02 4.92
C ALA A 384 6.03 -16.91 5.97
N ILE A 385 5.55 -15.68 5.71
CA ILE A 385 5.68 -14.53 6.63
C ILE A 385 5.07 -14.77 8.02
N GLY A 386 4.10 -15.67 8.14
CA GLY A 386 3.57 -16.10 9.44
C GLY A 386 4.61 -16.85 10.30
N SER A 387 5.79 -17.14 9.76
CA SER A 387 6.88 -17.86 10.39
C SER A 387 8.24 -17.19 10.12
N ARG A 388 9.18 -17.32 11.06
CA ARG A 388 10.50 -16.69 10.99
C ARG A 388 11.51 -17.39 10.04
N ALA A 389 11.25 -18.62 9.61
CA ALA A 389 12.30 -19.53 9.16
C ALA A 389 12.88 -19.25 7.75
N ASP A 390 12.21 -18.44 6.94
CA ASP A 390 12.46 -18.38 5.49
C ASP A 390 12.89 -16.99 4.98
N PHE A 391 13.44 -16.15 5.86
CA PHE A 391 14.01 -14.88 5.42
C PHE A 391 15.32 -15.09 4.65
N GLU A 392 15.41 -14.43 3.50
CA GLU A 392 16.62 -14.26 2.70
C GLU A 392 17.10 -12.82 2.83
N LEU A 393 18.41 -12.64 2.97
CA LEU A 393 19.08 -11.35 2.96
C LEU A 393 19.72 -11.12 1.59
N TYR A 394 19.68 -9.89 1.12
CA TYR A 394 20.38 -9.47 -0.08
C TYR A 394 21.73 -8.83 0.28
N ASP A 395 22.82 -9.32 -0.34
CA ASP A 395 24.15 -8.71 -0.27
C ASP A 395 24.46 -7.99 -1.59
N PRO A 396 24.45 -6.65 -1.59
CA PRO A 396 24.71 -5.83 -2.78
C PRO A 396 26.12 -6.01 -3.34
N ASP A 397 27.13 -6.24 -2.51
CA ASP A 397 28.53 -6.36 -2.96
C ASP A 397 28.72 -7.61 -3.81
N ARG A 398 27.97 -8.67 -3.49
CA ARG A 398 27.98 -9.94 -4.23
C ARG A 398 26.85 -10.04 -5.24
N ASN A 399 25.86 -9.17 -5.18
CA ASN A 399 24.61 -9.22 -5.94
C ASN A 399 23.95 -10.61 -5.82
N LEU A 400 23.75 -11.06 -4.57
CA LEU A 400 23.21 -12.39 -4.27
C LEU A 400 22.25 -12.37 -3.09
N TRP A 401 21.24 -13.23 -3.19
CA TRP A 401 20.35 -13.60 -2.09
C TRP A 401 20.87 -14.84 -1.36
N PHE A 402 20.76 -14.86 -0.05
CA PHE A 402 21.05 -16.05 0.76
C PHE A 402 20.12 -16.14 1.96
N ARG A 403 19.87 -17.36 2.41
CA ARG A 403 19.08 -17.59 3.61
C ARG A 403 19.80 -17.06 4.84
N ALA A 404 19.08 -16.27 5.63
CA ALA A 404 19.57 -15.64 6.85
C ALA A 404 20.19 -16.63 7.86
N ASP A 405 19.67 -17.86 7.93
CA ASP A 405 20.12 -18.92 8.84
C ASP A 405 21.36 -19.70 8.38
N THR A 406 21.83 -19.49 7.13
CA THR A 406 22.96 -20.24 6.55
C THR A 406 24.31 -19.54 6.66
N VAL A 407 24.31 -18.29 7.13
CA VAL A 407 25.50 -17.44 7.24
C VAL A 407 25.84 -17.22 8.73
N ASP A 408 27.09 -16.96 9.08
CA ASP A 408 27.45 -16.63 10.47
C ASP A 408 27.01 -15.20 10.86
N GLU A 409 27.01 -14.91 12.16
CA GLU A 409 26.55 -13.62 12.70
C GLU A 409 27.39 -12.44 12.20
N GLU A 410 28.71 -12.59 12.18
CA GLU A 410 29.63 -11.53 11.76
C GLU A 410 29.36 -11.13 10.30
N SER A 411 29.20 -12.13 9.44
CA SER A 411 28.88 -11.94 8.03
C SER A 411 27.53 -11.28 7.83
N ARG A 412 26.49 -11.63 8.60
CA ARG A 412 25.17 -10.96 8.52
C ARG A 412 25.21 -9.50 8.95
N ARG A 413 25.89 -9.21 10.06
CA ARG A 413 26.04 -7.86 10.59
C ARG A 413 26.85 -6.97 9.64
N GLY A 414 27.78 -7.56 8.89
CA GLY A 414 28.64 -6.87 7.92
C GLY A 414 28.05 -6.67 6.52
N ILE A 415 26.82 -7.08 6.25
CA ILE A 415 26.18 -6.87 4.94
C ILE A 415 26.05 -5.36 4.65
N THR A 416 26.41 -4.93 3.44
CA THR A 416 26.26 -3.55 3.01
C THR A 416 24.79 -3.21 2.70
N ALA A 417 24.41 -1.95 2.91
CA ALA A 417 23.06 -1.48 2.60
C ALA A 417 22.82 -1.43 1.07
N SER A 418 21.64 -1.85 0.64
CA SER A 418 21.20 -1.79 -0.78
C SER A 418 21.01 -0.37 -1.26
N VAL A 419 20.48 0.50 -0.38
CA VAL A 419 20.57 1.95 -0.55
C VAL A 419 21.68 2.45 0.35
N SER A 420 22.88 2.58 -0.20
CA SER A 420 24.01 3.11 0.55
C SER A 420 23.76 4.56 0.91
N HIS A 421 23.82 4.87 2.20
CA HIS A 421 23.78 6.22 2.71
C HIS A 421 24.99 6.43 3.62
N THR A 422 25.65 7.58 3.53
CA THR A 422 26.71 7.96 4.47
C THR A 422 26.14 8.50 5.79
N GLU A 423 24.82 8.37 5.98
CA GLU A 423 24.04 9.07 6.99
C GLU A 423 22.99 8.10 7.56
N GLY A 424 22.49 8.35 8.77
CA GLY A 424 21.50 7.49 9.40
C GLY A 424 20.16 7.55 8.67
N VAL A 425 19.54 6.41 8.38
CA VAL A 425 18.20 6.35 7.78
C VAL A 425 17.22 5.80 8.80
N VAL A 426 16.05 6.44 8.92
CA VAL A 426 14.97 5.95 9.77
C VAL A 426 13.62 6.17 9.11
N GLU A 427 12.65 5.40 9.59
CA GLU A 427 11.22 5.60 9.33
C GLU A 427 10.93 5.73 7.83
N LEU A 428 11.11 4.60 7.16
CA LEU A 428 10.93 4.44 5.74
C LEU A 428 9.54 3.88 5.39
N GLY A 429 9.07 4.20 4.21
CA GLY A 429 7.94 3.58 3.53
C GLY A 429 8.36 3.04 2.16
N ALA A 430 7.71 1.98 1.70
CA ALA A 430 7.99 1.33 0.42
C ALA A 430 6.70 1.13 -0.37
N GLN A 431 6.72 1.42 -1.67
CA GLN A 431 5.61 1.25 -2.58
C GLN A 431 6.09 0.65 -3.91
N PHE A 432 5.19 -0.07 -4.58
CA PHE A 432 5.38 -0.50 -5.96
C PHE A 432 4.36 0.19 -6.85
N VAL A 433 4.82 0.79 -7.95
CA VAL A 433 4.02 1.52 -8.93
C VAL A 433 3.80 0.61 -10.13
N GLU A 434 2.72 -0.15 -10.13
CA GLU A 434 2.39 -1.16 -11.14
C GLU A 434 2.40 -0.60 -12.58
N ASP A 435 1.88 0.61 -12.79
CA ASP A 435 1.72 1.23 -14.11
C ASP A 435 3.05 1.38 -14.88
N VAL A 436 4.17 1.51 -14.17
CA VAL A 436 5.51 1.72 -14.76
C VAL A 436 6.57 0.73 -14.26
N GLY A 437 6.18 -0.19 -13.38
CA GLY A 437 7.04 -1.25 -12.87
C GLY A 437 8.14 -0.75 -11.91
N LEU A 438 7.88 0.28 -11.11
CA LEU A 438 8.90 0.92 -10.27
C LEU A 438 8.70 0.66 -8.77
N PHE A 439 9.80 0.38 -8.09
CA PHE A 439 9.90 0.40 -6.63
C PHE A 439 10.22 1.83 -6.18
N VAL A 440 9.50 2.30 -5.16
CA VAL A 440 9.65 3.63 -4.57
C VAL A 440 9.87 3.47 -3.08
N LEU A 441 10.98 3.99 -2.58
CA LEU A 441 11.24 4.16 -1.15
C LEU A 441 11.14 5.64 -0.81
N MET A 442 10.54 5.94 0.33
CA MET A 442 10.57 7.26 0.93
C MET A 442 11.07 7.12 2.36
N TYR A 443 12.00 7.99 2.77
CA TYR A 443 12.62 7.87 4.09
C TYR A 443 13.19 9.22 4.55
N ARG A 444 13.48 9.30 5.84
CA ARG A 444 14.24 10.41 6.42
C ARG A 444 15.71 10.02 6.60
N SER A 445 16.61 10.87 6.15
CA SER A 445 18.06 10.75 6.35
C SER A 445 18.56 11.79 7.35
N TYR A 446 19.44 11.35 8.25
CA TYR A 446 20.08 12.14 9.31
C TYR A 446 21.58 12.17 9.09
N PRO A 447 22.14 13.30 8.64
CA PRO A 447 23.59 13.42 8.48
C PRO A 447 24.33 13.10 9.77
N SER A 448 25.40 12.31 9.65
CA SER A 448 26.26 11.90 10.77
C SER A 448 26.95 13.09 11.45
N ASP A 449 27.07 14.21 10.73
CA ASP A 449 27.60 15.47 11.23
C ASP A 449 26.47 16.30 11.86
N LEU A 450 26.54 16.51 13.18
CA LEU A 450 25.58 17.27 14.04
C LEU A 450 25.24 18.71 13.59
N GLY A 451 25.75 19.17 12.44
CA GLY A 451 25.50 20.50 11.88
C GLY A 451 24.81 20.51 10.52
N ARG A 452 24.49 19.35 9.92
CA ARG A 452 23.72 19.30 8.68
C ARG A 452 22.24 18.99 8.99
N PRO A 453 21.31 19.60 8.25
CA PRO A 453 19.89 19.37 8.44
C PRO A 453 19.48 18.00 7.88
N SER A 454 18.50 17.34 8.50
CA SER A 454 17.92 16.10 7.97
C SER A 454 17.15 16.35 6.68
N THR A 455 17.05 15.31 5.85
CA THR A 455 16.32 15.38 4.58
C THR A 455 15.26 14.28 4.48
N ILE A 456 14.21 14.56 3.72
CA ILE A 456 13.28 13.55 3.24
C ILE A 456 13.66 13.26 1.80
N GLU A 457 13.89 11.99 1.50
CA GLU A 457 14.34 11.52 0.21
C GLU A 457 13.36 10.53 -0.39
N VAL A 458 13.36 10.49 -1.72
CA VAL A 458 12.74 9.45 -2.53
C VAL A 458 13.84 8.68 -3.25
N ALA A 459 13.83 7.36 -3.15
CA ALA A 459 14.64 6.47 -3.96
C ALA A 459 13.76 5.65 -4.90
N VAL A 460 14.17 5.50 -6.16
CA VAL A 460 13.41 4.79 -7.20
C VAL A 460 14.31 3.79 -7.92
N ALA A 461 13.79 2.60 -8.18
CA ALA A 461 14.45 1.54 -8.94
C ALA A 461 13.45 0.68 -9.71
N ALA A 462 13.91 0.03 -10.79
CA ALA A 462 13.11 -0.93 -11.55
C ALA A 462 13.11 -2.35 -10.94
N GLN A 463 14.01 -2.61 -10.00
CA GLN A 463 14.16 -3.89 -9.28
C GLN A 463 14.21 -3.60 -7.78
N PRO A 464 13.76 -4.53 -6.92
CA PRO A 464 13.77 -4.33 -5.47
C PRO A 464 15.19 -4.21 -4.92
N GLU A 465 16.20 -4.74 -5.60
CA GLU A 465 17.61 -4.65 -5.20
C GLU A 465 18.29 -3.33 -5.63
N GLY A 466 17.70 -2.58 -6.56
CA GLY A 466 18.34 -1.42 -7.22
C GLY A 466 18.80 -1.73 -8.65
N PRO A 467 19.63 -0.87 -9.28
CA PRO A 467 20.28 0.31 -8.70
C PRO A 467 19.27 1.42 -8.37
N TRP A 468 19.50 2.08 -7.23
CA TRP A 468 18.62 3.13 -6.71
C TRP A 468 19.08 4.52 -7.14
N GLN A 469 18.18 5.25 -7.80
CA GLN A 469 18.34 6.69 -8.03
C GLN A 469 17.57 7.47 -6.98
N ARG A 470 18.12 8.61 -6.53
CA ARG A 470 17.62 9.33 -5.36
C ARG A 470 17.44 10.82 -5.61
N ALA A 471 16.46 11.39 -4.92
CA ALA A 471 16.22 12.83 -4.87
C ALA A 471 15.83 13.28 -3.45
N VAL A 472 16.38 14.41 -3.01
CA VAL A 472 15.89 15.13 -1.83
C VAL A 472 14.62 15.87 -2.21
N VAL A 473 13.51 15.55 -1.55
CA VAL A 473 12.19 16.14 -1.84
C VAL A 473 11.77 17.17 -0.79
N ALA A 474 12.32 17.11 0.41
CA ALA A 474 12.14 18.12 1.44
C ALA A 474 13.33 18.13 2.42
N ASN A 475 13.49 19.24 3.12
CA ASN A 475 14.49 19.41 4.17
C ASN A 475 13.79 19.97 5.42
N PRO A 476 13.29 19.11 6.34
CA PRO A 476 12.52 19.55 7.50
C PRO A 476 13.26 20.49 8.45
N ASP A 477 14.59 20.41 8.50
CA ASP A 477 15.41 21.25 9.39
C ASP A 477 15.99 22.48 8.65
N GLY A 478 15.60 22.71 7.40
CA GLY A 478 16.07 23.81 6.58
C GLY A 478 15.23 25.09 6.73
N ASP A 479 15.86 26.25 6.55
CA ASP A 479 15.22 27.57 6.69
C ASP A 479 13.96 27.72 5.82
N SER A 480 13.97 27.20 4.58
CA SER A 480 12.82 27.30 3.67
C SER A 480 11.62 26.48 4.12
N PHE A 481 11.86 25.30 4.70
CA PHE A 481 10.81 24.48 5.30
C PHE A 481 10.26 25.19 6.54
N ALA A 482 11.16 25.72 7.37
CA ALA A 482 10.78 26.44 8.57
C ALA A 482 9.92 27.68 8.26
N GLU A 483 10.34 28.51 7.30
CA GLU A 483 9.59 29.70 6.88
C GLU A 483 8.16 29.39 6.42
N ARG A 484 7.98 28.23 5.78
CA ARG A 484 6.70 27.80 5.19
C ARG A 484 5.81 27.05 6.18
N HIS A 485 6.39 26.18 7.00
CA HIS A 485 5.66 25.19 7.79
C HIS A 485 5.73 25.40 9.31
N CYS A 486 6.58 26.31 9.80
CA CYS A 486 6.59 26.65 11.23
C CYS A 486 5.41 27.53 11.62
N CYS A 487 4.71 27.10 12.66
CA CYS A 487 3.70 27.90 13.34
C CYS A 487 4.35 29.11 14.03
N ARG A 488 3.66 30.26 14.01
CA ARG A 488 4.16 31.50 14.61
C ARG A 488 3.44 31.76 15.92
N PHE A 489 4.20 31.94 17.01
CA PHE A 489 3.65 32.19 18.36
C PHE A 489 2.60 31.16 18.79
N GLY A 490 2.80 29.92 18.37
CA GLY A 490 1.89 28.83 18.64
C GLY A 490 0.59 28.82 17.85
N VAL A 491 0.48 29.65 16.82
CA VAL A 491 -0.66 29.65 15.89
C VAL A 491 -0.18 29.15 14.53
N CYS A 492 -0.85 28.13 14.01
CA CYS A 492 -0.60 27.57 12.69
C CYS A 492 -1.67 28.09 11.72
N GLU A 493 -1.26 28.69 10.61
CA GLU A 493 -2.14 29.16 9.54
C GLU A 493 -1.70 28.61 8.18
N GLY A 494 -2.68 28.30 7.31
CA GLY A 494 -2.41 27.79 5.97
C GLY A 494 -1.64 26.47 6.00
N GLU A 495 -0.41 26.51 5.51
CA GLU A 495 0.46 25.32 5.42
C GLU A 495 1.39 25.14 6.64
N GLN A 496 1.19 25.90 7.71
CA GLN A 496 1.95 25.74 8.94
C GLN A 496 1.40 24.57 9.76
N PHE A 497 2.29 23.72 10.27
CA PHE A 497 1.90 22.53 11.04
C PHE A 497 2.94 22.06 12.07
N VAL A 498 4.13 22.68 12.13
CA VAL A 498 5.20 22.35 13.09
C VAL A 498 5.40 23.48 14.10
N ASP A 499 5.49 23.20 15.39
CA ASP A 499 5.96 24.19 16.36
C ASP A 499 7.49 24.16 16.49
N CYS A 500 8.14 24.92 15.63
CA CYS A 500 9.59 25.00 15.61
C CYS A 500 10.17 25.69 16.85
N ASN A 501 9.39 26.50 17.58
CA ASN A 501 9.86 27.13 18.82
C ASN A 501 9.87 26.15 20.00
N ALA A 502 9.05 25.10 19.93
CA ALA A 502 9.02 24.00 20.89
C ALA A 502 10.01 22.88 20.54
N GLY A 503 10.81 23.05 19.47
CA GLY A 503 11.68 21.99 18.96
C GLY A 503 10.90 20.86 18.28
N GLY A 504 9.73 21.15 17.70
CA GLY A 504 8.94 20.19 16.95
C GLY A 504 9.77 19.56 15.82
N ILE A 505 9.81 18.23 15.80
CA ILE A 505 10.55 17.44 14.82
C ILE A 505 9.53 16.84 13.86
N ALA A 506 9.73 16.98 12.55
CA ALA A 506 8.94 16.27 11.54
C ALA A 506 9.60 14.94 11.18
N PHE A 507 8.88 13.84 11.26
CA PHE A 507 9.41 12.47 11.19
C PHE A 507 8.41 11.52 10.50
N ALA A 508 8.79 10.26 10.27
CA ALA A 508 7.97 9.24 9.61
C ALA A 508 7.38 9.67 8.27
N ALA A 509 8.26 9.87 7.28
CA ALA A 509 7.88 10.14 5.90
C ALA A 509 7.43 8.85 5.19
N LEU A 510 6.14 8.57 5.20
CA LEU A 510 5.56 7.31 4.72
C LEU A 510 4.81 7.51 3.41
N ALA A 511 5.38 7.02 2.29
CA ALA A 511 4.71 7.01 1.01
C ALA A 511 3.43 6.16 1.06
N LEU A 512 2.33 6.68 0.51
CA LEU A 512 1.04 5.99 0.43
C LEU A 512 0.92 5.18 -0.87
N PRO A 513 0.13 4.09 -0.89
CA PRO A 513 -0.11 3.25 -2.07
C PRO A 513 -1.09 3.91 -3.07
N LEU A 514 -0.84 5.18 -3.39
CA LEU A 514 -1.69 6.06 -4.19
C LEU A 514 -0.84 6.84 -5.22
N VAL A 515 0.33 6.31 -5.56
CA VAL A 515 1.27 6.95 -6.48
C VAL A 515 0.64 7.03 -7.86
N GLN A 516 0.55 8.25 -8.40
CA GLN A 516 0.02 8.48 -9.75
C GLN A 516 1.16 8.69 -10.73
N THR A 517 1.05 8.08 -11.90
CA THR A 517 2.05 8.20 -12.96
C THR A 517 1.52 9.01 -14.13
N THR A 518 2.33 9.94 -14.62
CA THR A 518 2.07 10.69 -15.86
C THR A 518 3.21 10.42 -16.85
N PRO A 519 3.00 9.67 -17.94
CA PRO A 519 4.03 9.45 -18.95
C PRO A 519 4.34 10.74 -19.70
N LEU A 520 5.59 10.92 -20.10
CA LEU A 520 6.07 12.07 -20.86
C LEU A 520 6.49 11.67 -22.29
N PRO A 521 6.47 12.62 -23.27
CA PRO A 521 6.73 12.30 -24.68
C PRO A 521 8.15 11.77 -25.00
N ASP A 522 9.11 12.00 -24.11
CA ASP A 522 10.50 11.54 -24.24
C ASP A 522 10.73 10.14 -23.64
N GLY A 523 9.66 9.48 -23.17
CA GLY A 523 9.73 8.18 -22.52
C GLY A 523 10.09 8.22 -21.04
N SER A 524 10.28 9.41 -20.46
CA SER A 524 10.31 9.61 -19.01
C SER A 524 8.89 9.57 -18.41
N CYS A 525 8.78 9.58 -17.09
CA CYS A 525 7.48 9.76 -16.42
C CYS A 525 7.58 10.67 -15.22
N GLU A 526 6.47 11.29 -14.83
CA GLU A 526 6.34 11.98 -13.54
C GLU A 526 5.57 11.11 -12.57
N LEU A 527 6.09 10.96 -11.36
CA LEU A 527 5.40 10.32 -10.24
C LEU A 527 4.89 11.40 -9.29
N SER A 528 3.59 11.38 -9.00
CA SER A 528 2.98 12.09 -7.88
C SER A 528 2.85 11.10 -6.71
N ILE A 529 3.59 11.37 -5.65
CA ILE A 529 3.74 10.49 -4.49
C ILE A 529 3.12 11.19 -3.29
N PRO A 530 1.88 10.86 -2.91
CA PRO A 530 1.32 11.30 -1.64
C PRO A 530 1.98 10.56 -0.48
N PHE A 531 2.26 11.27 0.60
CA PHE A 531 2.90 10.71 1.77
C PHE A 531 2.44 11.38 3.07
N LEU A 532 2.51 10.62 4.15
CA LEU A 532 2.27 11.13 5.49
C LEU A 532 3.57 11.63 6.10
N LEU A 533 3.48 12.70 6.87
CA LEU A 533 4.56 13.20 7.71
C LEU A 533 4.01 13.46 9.11
N SER A 534 4.70 12.91 10.10
CA SER A 534 4.38 13.09 11.51
C SER A 534 5.14 14.27 12.09
N VAL A 535 4.60 14.89 13.14
CA VAL A 535 5.28 15.95 13.89
C VAL A 535 5.17 15.63 15.35
N LEU A 536 6.24 15.83 16.12
CA LEU A 536 6.21 15.53 17.56
C LEU A 536 5.52 16.62 18.37
N GLU A 537 5.74 17.89 18.02
CA GLU A 537 5.15 19.04 18.72
C GLU A 537 4.58 20.07 17.71
N PRO A 538 3.25 20.26 17.67
CA PRO A 538 2.24 19.41 18.29
C PRO A 538 2.21 18.03 17.61
N ARG A 539 1.76 16.99 18.34
CA ARG A 539 1.60 15.65 17.77
C ARG A 539 0.55 15.65 16.66
N ASN A 540 1.03 15.71 15.42
CA ASN A 540 0.23 15.88 14.21
C ASN A 540 0.61 14.84 13.16
N VAL A 541 -0.36 14.54 12.29
CA VAL A 541 -0.10 13.85 11.03
C VAL A 541 -0.64 14.72 9.90
N VAL A 542 0.21 15.02 8.93
CA VAL A 542 -0.13 15.82 7.75
C VAL A 542 0.04 15.02 6.48
N LEU A 543 -0.80 15.33 5.48
CA LEU A 543 -0.68 14.82 4.13
C LEU A 543 0.12 15.80 3.28
N LEU A 544 1.17 15.31 2.65
CA LEU A 544 1.93 16.01 1.62
C LEU A 544 1.87 15.23 0.32
N GLU A 545 2.24 15.91 -0.76
CA GLU A 545 2.46 15.29 -2.06
C GLU A 545 3.78 15.81 -2.62
N THR A 546 4.63 14.91 -3.07
CA THR A 546 5.81 15.25 -3.85
C THR A 546 5.67 14.78 -5.28
N ARG A 547 6.20 15.57 -6.22
CA ARG A 547 6.29 15.23 -7.63
C ARG A 547 7.75 15.10 -8.01
N VAL A 548 8.08 13.99 -8.66
CA VAL A 548 9.43 13.69 -9.16
C VAL A 548 9.35 13.28 -10.63
N ARG A 549 10.35 13.66 -11.43
CA ARG A 549 10.54 13.17 -12.79
C ARG A 549 11.53 12.01 -12.79
N ILE A 550 11.17 10.94 -13.48
CA ILE A 550 11.96 9.71 -13.63
C ILE A 550 12.48 9.66 -15.05
N HIS A 551 13.78 9.85 -15.23
CA HIS A 551 14.42 9.78 -16.54
C HIS A 551 14.78 8.32 -16.87
N LYS A 552 14.35 7.86 -18.05
CA LYS A 552 14.65 6.51 -18.55
C LYS A 552 16.13 6.39 -18.95
N GLY A 553 16.78 5.30 -18.55
CA GLY A 553 18.21 5.05 -18.78
C GLY A 553 18.56 4.17 -19.97
#